data_AF-A0A6A4VZB0-F1
#
_entry.id   AF-A0A6A4VZB0-F1
#
_cell.length_a   1.000
_cell.length_b   1.000
_cell.length_c   1.000
_cell.angle_alpha   90.00
_cell.angle_beta   90.00
_cell.angle_gamma   90.00
#
_symmetry.space_group_name_H-M   'P 1'
#
loop_
_entity.id
_entity.type
_entity.pdbx_description
1 polymer ?
#
loop_
_entity_poly.entity_id
_entity_poly.type
_entity_poly.pdbx_seq_one_letter_code
_entity_poly.pdbx_strand_id
1 'polypeptide(L)'
;MLIVHTRLLEKVIFRSLATHRSLPIESILPTKSRSPPAFSVSPLSVSSLVRHPSRPLTAAETSDCLRRRGAALGRSTRITFIGNSRARQVFETLAGQRRLRLLTRAQTAGRAPFLDEPLLPDWHHFAEPNSTCVGVWPKGRPKGEPARAWCSQLAVGDGLELEFRWRNAMFRFLDVLRRLERGCARGLPCPDFIVINQGLHFVVNGRFGRLMPIFREYLEDCVPYLRRLTARRVKVLWMLEHAGNPRIGPESYNDDLTVLNALLADMFIRRLRLPGLHVWTSEASAVARFWSRECFWRLPELSQEDRHVCMQERYHVNNGTLEVMAQQLINFVCDSDDYN
;
A
#
# COMPACT_ATOMS: atom_id res chain seq x y z
N MET A 1 29.63 11.64 -25.88
CA MET A 1 28.23 11.41 -26.30
C MET A 1 27.54 10.61 -25.19
N LEU A 2 26.57 11.26 -24.52
CA LEU A 2 25.69 10.87 -23.39
C LEU A 2 26.00 9.59 -22.56
N ILE A 3 26.66 9.77 -21.41
CA ILE A 3 26.43 9.01 -20.15
C ILE A 3 26.54 10.00 -18.98
N VAL A 4 25.58 10.93 -18.84
CA VAL A 4 25.50 11.84 -17.68
C VAL A 4 24.04 12.16 -17.40
N HIS A 5 23.28 11.25 -16.79
CA HIS A 5 21.97 11.62 -16.21
C HIS A 5 21.60 10.93 -14.89
N THR A 6 22.33 9.89 -14.46
CA THR A 6 22.08 9.24 -13.15
C THR A 6 22.85 9.87 -11.99
N ARG A 7 23.96 10.58 -12.22
CA ARG A 7 24.74 11.24 -11.15
C ARG A 7 24.20 12.60 -10.68
N LEU A 8 23.21 13.17 -11.36
CA LEU A 8 22.62 14.46 -10.95
C LEU A 8 21.55 14.30 -9.86
N LEU A 9 20.84 13.16 -9.81
CA LEU A 9 19.82 12.89 -8.79
C LEU A 9 20.43 12.61 -7.41
N GLU A 10 21.62 12.00 -7.35
CA GLU A 10 22.34 11.79 -6.09
C GLU A 10 22.87 13.12 -5.50
N LYS A 11 23.27 14.08 -6.34
CA LYS A 11 23.81 15.38 -5.87
C LYS A 11 22.76 16.35 -5.33
N VAL A 12 21.51 16.26 -5.78
CA VAL A 12 20.41 17.11 -5.29
C VAL A 12 19.94 16.64 -3.91
N ILE A 13 19.93 15.32 -3.65
CA ILE A 13 19.57 14.76 -2.34
C ILE A 13 20.66 15.06 -1.30
N PHE A 14 21.95 15.06 -1.68
CA PHE A 14 23.06 15.31 -0.75
C PHE A 14 23.28 16.78 -0.38
N ARG A 15 22.86 17.76 -1.21
CA ARG A 15 23.09 19.19 -0.91
C ARG A 15 22.11 19.78 0.11
N SER A 16 20.99 19.12 0.40
CA SER A 16 20.05 19.58 1.42
C SER A 16 20.36 19.07 2.84
N LEU A 17 21.38 18.22 3.00
CA LEU A 17 21.70 17.53 4.26
C LEU A 17 22.93 18.12 4.99
N ALA A 18 23.50 19.22 4.52
CA ALA A 18 24.73 19.79 5.07
C ALA A 18 24.53 20.78 6.23
N THR A 19 23.30 21.04 6.66
CA THR A 19 23.00 21.94 7.77
C THR A 19 22.02 21.28 8.72
N HIS A 20 22.49 20.46 9.65
CA HIS A 20 22.00 20.42 11.04
C HIS A 20 22.87 19.48 11.86
N ARG A 21 23.14 19.93 13.09
CA ARG A 21 24.14 19.43 14.03
C ARG A 21 23.87 17.99 14.48
N SER A 22 24.98 17.30 14.69
CA SER A 22 25.16 15.96 15.25
C SER A 22 24.51 15.76 16.63
N LEU A 23 23.89 14.59 16.82
CA LEU A 23 23.62 13.98 18.13
C LEU A 23 24.27 12.58 18.15
N PRO A 24 24.86 12.13 19.28
CA PRO A 24 25.64 10.90 19.33
C PRO A 24 24.73 9.67 19.39
N ILE A 25 25.05 8.66 18.59
CA ILE A 25 24.45 7.31 18.63
C ILE A 25 25.45 6.41 19.36
N GLU A 26 25.17 6.08 20.62
CA GLU A 26 25.90 5.03 21.33
C GLU A 26 25.32 3.64 21.02
N SER A 27 26.17 2.84 20.39
CA SER A 27 26.35 1.38 20.43
C SER A 27 25.18 0.48 20.87
N ILE A 28 24.56 -0.16 19.88
CA ILE A 28 24.05 -1.54 20.00
C ILE A 28 24.69 -2.36 18.88
N LEU A 29 25.73 -3.12 19.21
CA LEU A 29 26.30 -4.16 18.34
C LEU A 29 25.71 -5.52 18.75
N PRO A 30 25.19 -6.35 17.83
CA PRO A 30 24.76 -7.70 18.15
C PRO A 30 25.94 -8.68 18.06
N THR A 31 26.13 -9.45 19.14
CA THR A 31 27.03 -10.62 19.17
C THR A 31 26.40 -11.81 18.45
N LYS A 32 27.21 -12.51 17.65
CA LYS A 32 26.84 -13.74 16.94
C LYS A 32 26.61 -14.88 17.93
N SER A 33 25.37 -15.34 18.08
CA SER A 33 25.05 -16.62 18.73
C SER A 33 24.35 -17.54 17.73
N ARG A 34 24.86 -18.78 17.60
CA ARG A 34 24.30 -19.87 16.82
C ARG A 34 23.26 -20.61 17.67
N SER A 35 22.00 -20.23 17.53
CA SER A 35 20.81 -21.03 17.89
C SER A 35 19.64 -20.36 17.16
N PRO A 36 18.71 -21.11 16.52
CA PRO A 36 17.53 -20.49 15.95
C PRO A 36 16.78 -19.80 17.09
N PRO A 37 16.54 -18.48 17.04
CA PRO A 37 15.76 -17.83 18.08
C PRO A 37 14.39 -18.49 18.08
N ALA A 38 13.97 -19.01 19.24
CA ALA A 38 12.57 -19.24 19.49
C ALA A 38 11.88 -17.89 19.26
N PHE A 39 11.19 -17.75 18.13
CA PHE A 39 10.46 -16.55 17.79
C PHE A 39 9.29 -16.41 18.77
N SER A 40 9.57 -15.89 19.97
CA SER A 40 8.56 -15.27 20.81
C SER A 40 8.23 -13.94 20.14
N VAL A 41 7.40 -14.01 19.09
CA VAL A 41 6.70 -12.85 18.58
C VAL A 41 5.79 -12.42 19.71
N SER A 42 6.24 -11.49 20.55
CA SER A 42 5.33 -10.73 21.39
C SER A 42 4.25 -10.20 20.46
N PRO A 43 2.98 -10.61 20.62
CA PRO A 43 1.93 -10.00 19.85
C PRO A 43 1.99 -8.53 20.24
N LEU A 44 2.33 -7.67 19.30
CA LEU A 44 1.88 -6.30 19.34
C LEU A 44 0.37 -6.42 19.44
N SER A 45 -0.12 -6.43 20.68
CA SER A 45 -1.51 -6.36 21.02
C SER A 45 -2.00 -5.11 20.33
N VAL A 46 -2.74 -5.33 19.26
CA VAL A 46 -3.51 -4.32 18.55
C VAL A 46 -4.47 -3.79 19.59
N SER A 47 -4.08 -2.74 20.30
CA SER A 47 -4.97 -1.98 21.16
C SER A 47 -6.01 -1.31 20.26
N SER A 48 -7.05 -2.10 19.98
CA SER A 48 -8.43 -1.78 19.69
C SER A 48 -8.71 -0.45 19.01
N LEU A 49 -9.13 -0.45 17.75
CA LEU A 49 -10.00 0.62 17.23
C LEU A 49 -10.97 0.20 16.11
N VAL A 50 -10.94 -1.06 15.68
CA VAL A 50 -12.01 -1.64 14.87
C VAL A 50 -12.35 -2.95 15.54
N ARG A 51 -13.54 -3.04 16.17
CA ARG A 51 -14.11 -4.35 16.49
C ARG A 51 -14.15 -5.08 15.16
N HIS A 52 -13.32 -6.11 14.97
CA HIS A 52 -13.52 -7.00 13.84
C HIS A 52 -14.97 -7.47 13.92
N PRO A 53 -15.81 -7.24 12.89
CA PRO A 53 -17.10 -7.87 12.89
C PRO A 53 -16.86 -9.36 12.99
N SER A 54 -17.59 -9.99 13.91
CA SER A 54 -17.37 -11.37 14.33
C SER A 54 -17.56 -12.37 13.18
N ARG A 55 -18.09 -11.91 12.05
CA ARG A 55 -18.15 -12.67 10.80
C ARG A 55 -17.88 -11.80 9.56
N PRO A 56 -17.32 -12.40 8.49
CA PRO A 56 -17.30 -11.77 7.18
C PRO A 56 -18.72 -11.48 6.67
N LEU A 57 -18.91 -10.32 6.03
CA LEU A 57 -20.16 -9.98 5.36
C LEU A 57 -20.33 -10.86 4.12
N THR A 58 -21.55 -11.32 3.88
CA THR A 58 -21.91 -11.99 2.63
C THR A 58 -21.89 -11.01 1.46
N ALA A 59 -21.91 -11.54 0.23
CA ALA A 59 -21.96 -10.73 -0.97
C ALA A 59 -23.20 -9.80 -1.01
N ALA A 60 -24.36 -10.31 -0.56
CA ALA A 60 -25.61 -9.56 -0.48
C ALA A 60 -25.55 -8.44 0.57
N GLU A 61 -25.07 -8.75 1.78
CA GLU A 61 -24.92 -7.75 2.86
C GLU A 61 -23.95 -6.63 2.46
N THR A 62 -22.86 -6.99 1.77
CA THR A 62 -21.92 -6.01 1.22
C THR A 62 -22.58 -5.13 0.16
N SER A 63 -23.35 -5.71 -0.77
CA SER A 63 -24.09 -4.95 -1.78
C SER A 63 -25.09 -3.98 -1.14
N ASP A 64 -25.84 -4.44 -0.13
CA ASP A 64 -26.82 -3.61 0.57
C ASP A 64 -26.16 -2.48 1.35
N CYS A 65 -25.05 -2.75 2.05
CA CYS A 65 -24.24 -1.74 2.71
C CYS A 65 -23.79 -0.66 1.72
N LEU A 66 -23.13 -1.05 0.62
CA LEU A 66 -22.58 -0.12 -0.37
C LEU A 66 -23.70 0.69 -1.06
N ARG A 67 -24.86 0.08 -1.31
CA ARG A 67 -26.04 0.75 -1.84
C ARG A 67 -26.59 1.79 -0.86
N ARG A 68 -26.77 1.45 0.42
CA ARG A 68 -27.22 2.41 1.45
C ARG A 68 -26.24 3.56 1.60
N ARG A 69 -24.94 3.26 1.67
CA ARG A 69 -23.88 4.27 1.74
C ARG A 69 -23.88 5.16 0.52
N GLY A 70 -24.03 4.57 -0.67
CA GLY A 70 -24.09 5.33 -1.92
C GLY A 70 -25.32 6.23 -2.00
N ALA A 71 -26.47 5.77 -1.51
CA ALA A 71 -27.68 6.59 -1.40
C ALA A 71 -27.49 7.77 -0.44
N ALA A 72 -26.88 7.54 0.73
CA ALA A 72 -26.57 8.60 1.69
C ALA A 72 -25.58 9.64 1.13
N LEU A 73 -24.62 9.21 0.31
CA LEU A 73 -23.65 10.08 -0.36
C LEU A 73 -24.19 10.75 -1.63
N GLY A 74 -25.30 10.26 -2.20
CA GLY A 74 -25.77 10.63 -3.54
C GLY A 74 -24.82 10.20 -4.67
N ARG A 75 -23.87 9.29 -4.40
CA ARG A 75 -22.85 8.79 -5.35
C ARG A 75 -22.27 7.46 -4.87
N SER A 76 -21.57 6.75 -5.75
CA SER A 76 -20.81 5.54 -5.35
C SER A 76 -19.81 5.84 -4.23
N THR A 77 -19.63 4.87 -3.33
CA THR A 77 -18.56 4.86 -2.33
C THR A 77 -17.23 4.75 -3.05
N ARG A 78 -16.26 5.60 -2.71
CA ARG A 78 -14.96 5.65 -3.37
C ARG A 78 -13.82 5.27 -2.43
N ILE A 79 -13.04 4.27 -2.84
CA ILE A 79 -11.85 3.81 -2.13
C ILE A 79 -10.62 4.05 -3.01
N THR A 80 -9.67 4.85 -2.53
CA THR A 80 -8.42 5.11 -3.23
C THR A 80 -7.25 4.41 -2.53
N PHE A 81 -6.69 3.41 -3.19
CA PHE A 81 -5.44 2.75 -2.80
C PHE A 81 -4.25 3.56 -3.31
N ILE A 82 -3.25 3.79 -2.46
CA ILE A 82 -2.01 4.47 -2.82
C ILE A 82 -0.84 3.64 -2.28
N GLY A 83 -0.10 2.98 -3.16
CA GLY A 83 0.96 2.10 -2.70
C GLY A 83 1.65 1.25 -3.75
N ASN A 84 2.27 0.18 -3.29
CA ASN A 84 3.05 -0.75 -4.09
C ASN A 84 2.21 -1.96 -4.57
N SER A 85 2.88 -3.04 -4.97
CA SER A 85 2.24 -4.27 -5.46
C SER A 85 1.26 -4.89 -4.47
N ARG A 86 1.43 -4.73 -3.16
CA ARG A 86 0.53 -5.32 -2.15
C ARG A 86 -0.82 -4.61 -2.11
N ALA A 87 -0.82 -3.27 -2.12
CA ALA A 87 -2.05 -2.50 -2.27
C ALA A 87 -2.76 -2.82 -3.60
N ARG A 88 -2.00 -3.02 -4.68
CA ARG A 88 -2.55 -3.47 -5.97
C ARG A 88 -3.25 -4.82 -5.84
N GLN A 89 -2.65 -5.80 -5.18
CA GLN A 89 -3.26 -7.12 -5.00
C GLN A 89 -4.60 -7.04 -4.25
N VAL A 90 -4.68 -6.26 -3.17
CA VAL A 90 -5.95 -6.03 -2.47
C VAL A 90 -6.99 -5.36 -3.37
N PHE A 91 -6.58 -4.36 -4.15
CA PHE A 91 -7.45 -3.72 -5.15
C PHE A 91 -7.97 -4.72 -6.19
N GLU A 92 -7.09 -5.53 -6.78
CA GLU A 92 -7.44 -6.51 -7.82
C GLU A 92 -8.35 -7.60 -7.27
N THR A 93 -8.04 -8.14 -6.09
CA THR A 93 -8.89 -9.13 -5.41
C THR A 93 -10.26 -8.55 -5.11
N LEU A 94 -10.33 -7.32 -4.56
CA LEU A 94 -11.61 -6.69 -4.27
C LEU A 94 -12.41 -6.39 -5.54
N ALA A 95 -11.75 -5.91 -6.60
CA ALA A 95 -12.38 -5.68 -7.89
C ALA A 95 -12.93 -6.99 -8.48
N GLY A 96 -12.18 -8.08 -8.41
CA GLY A 96 -12.60 -9.40 -8.88
C GLY A 96 -13.78 -9.97 -8.10
N GLN A 97 -13.69 -9.98 -6.76
CA GLN A 97 -14.77 -10.46 -5.86
C GLN A 97 -16.09 -9.71 -6.09
N ARG A 98 -15.99 -8.40 -6.36
CA ARG A 98 -17.14 -7.53 -6.59
C ARG A 98 -17.50 -7.37 -8.07
N ARG A 99 -16.84 -8.11 -8.97
CA ARG A 99 -17.03 -8.09 -10.42
C ARG A 99 -17.02 -6.67 -11.00
N LEU A 100 -16.17 -5.80 -10.44
CA LEU A 100 -16.05 -4.43 -10.89
C LEU A 100 -15.40 -4.39 -12.28
N ARG A 101 -15.90 -3.50 -13.12
CA ARG A 101 -15.36 -3.30 -14.45
C ARG A 101 -14.18 -2.34 -14.39
N LEU A 102 -13.02 -2.80 -14.86
CA LEU A 102 -11.88 -1.91 -15.08
C LEU A 102 -12.21 -0.90 -16.18
N LEU A 103 -11.89 0.37 -15.92
CA LEU A 103 -12.08 1.46 -16.87
C LEU A 103 -10.83 1.64 -17.73
N THR A 104 -11.04 1.92 -19.01
CA THR A 104 -9.97 2.29 -19.93
C THR A 104 -9.64 3.78 -19.82
N ARG A 105 -8.48 4.20 -20.33
CA ARG A 105 -8.06 5.60 -20.39
C ARG A 105 -9.13 6.50 -21.00
N ALA A 106 -9.73 6.09 -22.12
CA ALA A 106 -10.82 6.82 -22.78
C ALA A 106 -12.03 7.02 -21.85
N GLN A 107 -12.38 6.00 -21.07
CA GLN A 107 -13.51 6.05 -20.14
C GLN A 107 -13.22 6.87 -18.86
N THR A 108 -11.95 7.18 -18.60
CA THR A 108 -11.53 7.99 -17.45
C THR A 108 -11.30 9.46 -17.79
N ALA A 109 -11.47 9.87 -19.05
CA ALA A 109 -11.33 11.27 -19.46
C ALA A 109 -12.23 12.18 -18.60
N GLY A 110 -11.64 13.16 -17.91
CA GLY A 110 -12.36 14.08 -17.01
C GLY A 110 -12.64 13.55 -15.60
N ARG A 111 -12.32 12.28 -15.30
CA ARG A 111 -12.23 11.77 -13.92
C ARG A 111 -10.90 12.22 -13.29
N ALA A 112 -10.80 12.15 -11.96
CA ALA A 112 -9.68 12.72 -11.18
C ALA A 112 -8.31 12.59 -11.88
N PRO A 113 -7.46 13.63 -11.87
CA PRO A 113 -6.29 13.66 -12.74
C PRO A 113 -5.29 12.57 -12.36
N PHE A 114 -5.17 11.55 -13.22
CA PHE A 114 -4.02 10.67 -13.28
C PHE A 114 -2.86 11.43 -13.92
N LEU A 115 -1.64 11.17 -13.46
CA LEU A 115 -0.44 11.78 -14.03
C LEU A 115 0.42 10.67 -14.58
N ASP A 116 0.64 10.68 -15.88
CA ASP A 116 1.66 9.83 -16.46
C ASP A 116 3.04 10.43 -16.18
N GLU A 117 4.01 9.57 -15.90
CA GLU A 117 5.40 9.95 -16.06
C GLU A 117 5.73 10.08 -17.55
N PRO A 118 6.72 10.89 -17.93
CA PRO A 118 7.21 10.94 -19.29
C PRO A 118 7.51 9.53 -19.81
N LEU A 119 6.77 9.11 -20.82
CA LEU A 119 6.90 7.80 -21.43
C LEU A 119 8.18 7.74 -22.26
N LEU A 120 8.87 6.60 -22.20
CA LEU A 120 9.96 6.32 -23.13
C LEU A 120 9.36 5.95 -24.50
N PRO A 121 10.09 6.13 -25.62
CA PRO A 121 9.55 5.92 -26.98
C PRO A 121 8.82 4.58 -27.21
N ASP A 122 9.26 3.52 -26.53
CA ASP A 122 8.70 2.15 -26.68
C ASP A 122 7.44 1.89 -25.83
N TRP A 123 6.85 2.91 -25.21
CA TRP A 123 5.82 2.76 -24.17
C TRP A 123 4.44 3.25 -24.60
N HIS A 124 4.26 3.50 -25.89
CA HIS A 124 3.04 4.04 -26.49
C HIS A 124 1.79 3.21 -26.18
N HIS A 125 1.92 1.88 -26.08
CA HIS A 125 0.80 0.99 -25.75
C HIS A 125 0.15 1.29 -24.39
N PHE A 126 0.92 1.77 -23.40
CA PHE A 126 0.33 2.16 -22.10
C PHE A 126 -0.50 3.45 -22.19
N ALA A 127 -0.25 4.28 -23.19
CA ALA A 127 -0.97 5.53 -23.43
C ALA A 127 -2.23 5.35 -24.29
N GLU A 128 -2.46 4.16 -24.85
CA GLU A 128 -3.56 3.92 -25.78
C GLU A 128 -4.93 4.12 -25.11
N PRO A 129 -5.94 4.66 -25.82
CA PRO A 129 -7.26 4.92 -25.24
C PRO A 129 -7.97 3.69 -24.64
N ASN A 130 -7.69 2.49 -25.16
CA ASN A 130 -8.24 1.21 -24.71
C ASN A 130 -7.48 0.60 -23.52
N SER A 131 -6.33 1.15 -23.14
CA SER A 131 -5.51 0.66 -22.03
C SER A 131 -6.26 0.84 -20.70
N THR A 132 -6.26 -0.17 -19.85
CA THR A 132 -6.75 -0.08 -18.45
C THR A 132 -5.70 0.51 -17.51
N CYS A 133 -4.49 0.79 -18.01
CA CYS A 133 -3.43 1.52 -17.32
C CYS A 133 -3.71 3.04 -17.39
N VAL A 134 -4.58 3.53 -16.51
CA VAL A 134 -5.06 4.93 -16.51
C VAL A 134 -4.01 5.93 -16.03
N GLY A 135 -2.94 5.44 -15.41
CA GLY A 135 -1.73 6.22 -15.16
C GLY A 135 -0.49 5.33 -15.24
N VAL A 136 0.60 5.85 -15.80
CA VAL A 136 1.81 5.07 -16.12
C VAL A 136 3.03 5.55 -15.34
N TRP A 137 3.76 4.60 -14.73
CA TRP A 137 5.06 4.84 -14.07
C TRP A 137 6.14 3.92 -14.60
N PRO A 138 7.36 4.42 -14.83
CA PRO A 138 8.38 3.61 -15.45
C PRO A 138 9.03 2.59 -14.50
N LYS A 139 8.98 1.32 -14.91
CA LYS A 139 9.85 0.26 -14.39
C LYS A 139 11.15 0.25 -15.20
N GLY A 140 12.27 0.11 -14.51
CA GLY A 140 13.57 -0.12 -15.17
C GLY A 140 13.50 -1.34 -16.10
N ARG A 141 14.13 -1.24 -17.27
CA ARG A 141 14.15 -2.27 -18.31
C ARG A 141 15.47 -3.05 -18.25
N PRO A 142 15.47 -4.35 -17.89
CA PRO A 142 16.61 -5.22 -18.15
C PRO A 142 16.90 -5.27 -19.65
N LYS A 143 18.17 -5.35 -20.04
CA LYS A 143 18.58 -5.35 -21.45
C LYS A 143 17.90 -6.51 -22.19
N GLY A 144 17.18 -6.21 -23.28
CA GLY A 144 16.50 -7.20 -24.11
C GLY A 144 15.06 -7.56 -23.71
N GLU A 145 14.54 -7.05 -22.58
CA GLU A 145 13.14 -7.28 -22.20
C GLU A 145 12.19 -6.24 -22.83
N PRO A 146 10.89 -6.53 -23.00
CA PRO A 146 9.91 -5.53 -23.39
C PRO A 146 9.82 -4.39 -22.37
N ALA A 147 9.34 -3.23 -22.82
CA ALA A 147 8.99 -2.12 -21.94
C ALA A 147 7.98 -2.60 -20.88
N ARG A 148 8.22 -2.26 -19.62
CA ARG A 148 7.33 -2.59 -18.50
C ARG A 148 6.99 -1.32 -17.76
N ALA A 149 5.72 -1.09 -17.50
CA ALA A 149 5.28 0.00 -16.63
C ALA A 149 4.63 -0.55 -15.37
N TRP A 150 4.65 0.27 -14.33
CA TRP A 150 3.73 0.15 -13.24
C TRP A 150 2.48 0.97 -13.55
N CYS A 151 1.31 0.37 -13.31
CA CYS A 151 0.03 0.91 -13.73
C CYS A 151 -0.82 1.35 -12.54
N SER A 152 -1.42 2.52 -12.66
CA SER A 152 -2.60 2.90 -11.88
C SER A 152 -3.86 2.46 -12.63
N GLN A 153 -4.89 2.10 -11.88
CA GLN A 153 -6.12 1.50 -12.39
C GLN A 153 -7.35 2.12 -11.73
N LEU A 154 -8.48 2.05 -12.41
CA LEU A 154 -9.77 2.46 -11.89
C LEU A 154 -10.80 1.37 -12.20
N ALA A 155 -11.60 0.99 -11.21
CA ALA A 155 -12.65 -0.02 -11.35
C ALA A 155 -13.97 0.53 -10.80
N VAL A 156 -15.08 0.23 -11.48
CA VAL A 156 -16.42 0.69 -11.07
C VAL A 156 -17.45 -0.42 -11.17
N GLY A 157 -18.43 -0.40 -10.28
CA GLY A 157 -19.59 -1.31 -10.26
C GLY A 157 -20.45 -1.04 -9.02
N ASP A 158 -21.66 -1.61 -8.97
CA ASP A 158 -22.61 -1.64 -7.84
C ASP A 158 -22.27 -0.78 -6.60
N GLY A 159 -22.43 0.55 -6.73
CA GLY A 159 -22.26 1.50 -5.62
C GLY A 159 -20.82 1.67 -5.10
N LEU A 160 -19.82 1.15 -5.81
CA LEU A 160 -18.40 1.16 -5.44
C LEU A 160 -17.52 1.61 -6.61
N GLU A 161 -16.62 2.55 -6.32
CA GLU A 161 -15.53 2.96 -7.18
C GLU A 161 -14.21 2.69 -6.46
N LEU A 162 -13.34 1.91 -7.10
CA LEU A 162 -12.00 1.65 -6.63
C LEU A 162 -11.00 2.36 -7.51
N GLU A 163 -10.03 3.02 -6.89
CA GLU A 163 -8.92 3.64 -7.59
C GLU A 163 -7.62 3.12 -6.99
N PHE A 164 -6.71 2.63 -7.82
CA PHE A 164 -5.37 2.27 -7.41
C PHE A 164 -4.35 3.22 -8.03
N ARG A 165 -3.58 3.90 -7.19
CA ARG A 165 -2.49 4.80 -7.55
C ARG A 165 -1.15 4.15 -7.21
N TRP A 166 -0.44 3.67 -8.24
CA TRP A 166 0.86 3.05 -8.04
C TRP A 166 1.91 4.05 -7.54
N ARG A 167 2.37 3.87 -6.31
CA ARG A 167 3.46 4.63 -5.69
C ARG A 167 4.34 3.67 -4.92
N ASN A 168 5.32 3.06 -5.58
CA ASN A 168 6.26 2.15 -4.92
C ASN A 168 7.32 2.89 -4.09
N ALA A 169 7.77 4.05 -4.55
CA ALA A 169 8.77 4.86 -3.86
C ALA A 169 8.15 6.15 -3.30
N MET A 170 8.84 6.78 -2.34
CA MET A 170 8.47 8.09 -1.77
C MET A 170 8.28 9.17 -2.85
N PHE A 171 9.01 9.06 -3.96
CA PHE A 171 8.95 10.03 -5.05
C PHE A 171 7.51 10.19 -5.54
N ARG A 172 6.99 11.41 -5.41
CA ARG A 172 5.63 11.83 -5.80
C ARG A 172 4.47 11.17 -5.06
N PHE A 173 4.71 10.44 -3.97
CA PHE A 173 3.61 10.05 -3.08
C PHE A 173 3.01 11.26 -2.38
N LEU A 174 3.86 12.15 -1.81
CA LEU A 174 3.39 13.43 -1.23
C LEU A 174 2.62 14.26 -2.26
N ASP A 175 3.01 14.21 -3.53
CA ASP A 175 2.27 14.88 -4.61
C ASP A 175 0.88 14.31 -4.82
N VAL A 176 0.71 12.99 -4.66
CA VAL A 176 -0.62 12.37 -4.71
C VAL A 176 -1.47 12.86 -3.56
N LEU A 177 -0.97 12.80 -2.32
CA LEU A 177 -1.73 13.28 -1.15
C LEU A 177 -2.08 14.76 -1.29
N ARG A 178 -1.11 15.60 -1.68
CA ARG A 178 -1.31 17.03 -1.94
C ARG A 178 -2.36 17.30 -3.01
N ARG A 179 -2.39 16.51 -4.08
CA ARG A 179 -3.37 16.70 -5.17
C ARG A 179 -4.76 16.21 -4.78
N LEU A 180 -4.86 15.09 -4.08
CA LEU A 180 -6.13 14.62 -3.52
C LEU A 180 -6.70 15.66 -2.57
N GLU A 181 -5.88 16.16 -1.65
CA GLU A 181 -6.27 17.19 -0.68
C GLU A 181 -6.73 18.49 -1.38
N ARG A 182 -5.94 19.01 -2.33
CA ARG A 182 -6.33 20.20 -3.11
C ARG A 182 -7.56 19.98 -3.97
N GLY A 183 -7.70 18.80 -4.57
CA GLY A 183 -8.86 18.44 -5.37
C GLY A 183 -10.14 18.47 -4.52
N CYS A 184 -10.07 17.83 -3.35
CA CYS A 184 -11.11 17.88 -2.33
C CYS A 184 -11.46 19.31 -1.90
N ALA A 185 -10.45 20.15 -1.67
CA ALA A 185 -10.66 21.54 -1.29
C ALA A 185 -11.33 22.38 -2.39
N ARG A 186 -11.22 21.97 -3.65
CA ARG A 186 -11.82 22.64 -4.82
C ARG A 186 -13.17 22.05 -5.24
N GLY A 187 -13.74 21.14 -4.44
CA GLY A 187 -15.02 20.50 -4.75
C GLY A 187 -14.93 19.39 -5.81
N LEU A 188 -13.74 18.91 -6.16
CA LEU A 188 -13.63 17.67 -6.93
C LEU A 188 -14.10 16.49 -6.06
N PRO A 189 -14.64 15.41 -6.64
CA PRO A 189 -15.07 14.24 -5.88
C PRO A 189 -13.94 13.70 -4.99
N CYS A 190 -14.16 13.77 -3.68
CA CYS A 190 -13.26 13.22 -2.67
C CYS A 190 -13.40 11.70 -2.56
N PRO A 191 -12.30 10.98 -2.24
CA PRO A 191 -12.43 9.61 -1.77
C PRO A 191 -13.14 9.57 -0.41
N ASP A 192 -13.93 8.53 -0.16
CA ASP A 192 -14.48 8.28 1.18
C ASP A 192 -13.45 7.57 2.05
N PHE A 193 -12.65 6.70 1.41
CA PHE A 193 -11.59 5.94 2.04
C PHE A 193 -10.29 6.07 1.25
N ILE A 194 -9.17 6.21 1.95
CA ILE A 194 -7.84 6.10 1.37
C ILE A 194 -7.12 4.94 2.05
N VAL A 195 -6.63 3.98 1.26
CA VAL A 195 -5.81 2.87 1.75
C VAL A 195 -4.37 3.10 1.33
N ILE A 196 -3.46 3.27 2.28
CA ILE A 196 -2.06 3.58 2.04
C ILE A 196 -1.21 2.35 2.36
N ASN A 197 -0.28 2.01 1.48
CA ASN A 197 0.76 1.02 1.78
C ASN A 197 2.11 1.52 1.25
N GLN A 198 3.04 1.74 2.17
CA GLN A 198 4.33 2.37 1.90
C GLN A 198 5.39 1.83 2.84
N GLY A 199 6.63 1.83 2.35
CA GLY A 199 7.81 1.45 3.13
C GLY A 199 8.55 0.23 2.58
N LEU A 200 7.86 -0.66 1.85
CA LEU A 200 8.47 -1.85 1.23
C LEU A 200 9.74 -1.52 0.43
N HIS A 201 9.71 -0.46 -0.38
CA HIS A 201 10.86 -0.06 -1.19
C HIS A 201 12.10 0.31 -0.35
N PHE A 202 11.93 0.86 0.86
CA PHE A 202 13.06 1.18 1.74
C PHE A 202 13.75 -0.06 2.27
N VAL A 203 12.95 -1.11 2.49
CA VAL A 203 13.40 -2.40 3.01
C VAL A 203 14.01 -3.25 1.89
N VAL A 204 13.36 -3.32 0.72
CA VAL A 204 13.85 -4.11 -0.43
C VAL A 204 15.21 -3.62 -0.95
N ASN A 205 15.52 -2.32 -0.82
CA ASN A 205 16.82 -1.78 -1.20
C ASN A 205 17.97 -2.15 -0.24
N GLY A 206 17.70 -2.87 0.85
CA GLY A 206 18.71 -3.35 1.81
C GLY A 206 19.42 -2.24 2.58
N ARG A 207 18.80 -1.06 2.68
CA ARG A 207 19.39 0.15 3.29
C ARG A 207 18.46 0.78 4.32
N PHE A 208 17.50 0.04 4.84
CA PHE A 208 16.45 0.63 5.67
C PHE A 208 17.01 1.34 6.90
N GLY A 209 17.94 0.74 7.63
CA GLY A 209 18.58 1.39 8.78
C GLY A 209 19.19 2.76 8.46
N ARG A 210 19.78 2.95 7.27
CA ARG A 210 20.32 4.25 6.82
C ARG A 210 19.24 5.21 6.34
N LEU A 211 18.15 4.70 5.77
CA LEU A 211 17.06 5.50 5.21
C LEU A 211 15.94 5.77 6.22
N MET A 212 15.99 5.17 7.41
CA MET A 212 14.97 5.33 8.45
C MET A 212 14.74 6.80 8.86
N PRO A 213 15.76 7.67 9.03
CA PRO A 213 15.52 9.08 9.32
C PRO A 213 14.75 9.79 8.19
N ILE A 214 15.11 9.53 6.94
CA ILE A 214 14.44 10.08 5.75
C ILE A 214 12.98 9.60 5.70
N PHE A 215 12.75 8.32 5.99
CA PHE A 215 11.40 7.78 6.05
C PHE A 215 10.57 8.42 7.17
N ARG A 216 11.15 8.68 8.35
CA ARG A 216 10.47 9.39 9.44
C ARG A 216 10.07 10.81 9.05
N GLU A 217 11.00 11.59 8.52
CA GLU A 217 10.74 12.96 8.03
C GLU A 217 9.62 12.96 7.00
N TYR A 218 9.63 12.00 6.08
CA TYR A 218 8.57 11.84 5.10
C TYR A 218 7.20 11.50 5.70
N LEU A 219 7.14 10.68 6.76
CA LEU A 219 5.88 10.44 7.47
C LEU A 219 5.36 11.74 8.10
N GLU A 220 6.25 12.57 8.64
CA GLU A 220 5.90 13.89 9.19
C GLU A 220 5.37 14.83 8.09
N ASP A 221 5.97 14.82 6.89
CA ASP A 221 5.50 15.58 5.73
C ASP A 221 4.12 15.14 5.22
N CYS A 222 3.72 13.89 5.47
CA CYS A 222 2.38 13.42 5.11
C CYS A 222 1.30 14.03 6.00
N VAL A 223 1.62 14.36 7.25
CA VAL A 223 0.67 14.73 8.31
C VAL A 223 -0.24 15.89 7.93
N PRO A 224 0.24 17.02 7.39
CA PRO A 224 -0.64 18.13 7.06
C PRO A 224 -1.70 17.76 6.01
N TYR A 225 -1.34 16.92 5.04
CA TYR A 225 -2.28 16.46 4.01
C TYR A 225 -3.30 15.49 4.58
N LEU A 226 -2.85 14.50 5.36
CA LEU A 226 -3.73 13.52 5.99
C LEU A 226 -4.71 14.20 6.95
N ARG A 227 -4.26 15.16 7.76
CA ARG A 227 -5.12 15.94 8.66
C ARG A 227 -6.20 16.71 7.90
N ARG A 228 -5.87 17.33 6.77
CA ARG A 228 -6.86 18.07 5.96
C ARG A 228 -7.84 17.15 5.25
N LEU A 229 -7.39 15.96 4.83
CA LEU A 229 -8.27 14.93 4.27
C LEU A 229 -9.22 14.38 5.33
N THR A 230 -8.73 14.02 6.51
CA THR A 230 -9.58 13.46 7.57
C THR A 230 -10.54 14.49 8.17
N ALA A 231 -10.15 15.77 8.23
CA ALA A 231 -11.06 16.87 8.57
C ALA A 231 -12.25 16.99 7.60
N ARG A 232 -12.14 16.45 6.38
CA ARG A 232 -13.22 16.36 5.38
C ARG A 232 -13.95 15.01 5.42
N ARG A 233 -13.86 14.29 6.54
CA ARG A 233 -14.48 12.97 6.77
C ARG A 233 -13.94 11.86 5.86
N VAL A 234 -12.76 12.05 5.25
CA VAL A 234 -12.06 10.97 4.54
C VAL A 234 -11.43 10.04 5.57
N LYS A 235 -11.79 8.75 5.54
CA LYS A 235 -11.18 7.74 6.41
C LYS A 235 -9.88 7.25 5.79
N VAL A 236 -8.79 7.27 6.52
CA VAL A 236 -7.47 6.83 6.06
C VAL A 236 -7.13 5.52 6.76
N LEU A 237 -6.84 4.48 6.00
CA LEU A 237 -6.30 3.23 6.50
C LEU A 237 -4.86 3.09 6.03
N TRP A 238 -3.91 3.07 6.97
CA TRP A 238 -2.53 2.76 6.67
C TRP A 238 -2.29 1.25 6.85
N MET A 239 -2.20 0.52 5.75
CA MET A 239 -1.89 -0.90 5.70
C MET A 239 -0.41 -1.11 6.00
N LEU A 240 -0.11 -1.81 7.08
CA LEU A 240 1.26 -2.17 7.42
C LEU A 240 1.86 -3.12 6.39
N GLU A 241 3.19 -3.14 6.32
CA GLU A 241 3.88 -4.04 5.42
C GLU A 241 3.95 -5.43 6.03
N HIS A 242 3.34 -6.43 5.40
CA HIS A 242 3.40 -7.79 5.92
C HIS A 242 4.77 -8.46 5.68
N ALA A 243 5.10 -9.49 6.46
CA ALA A 243 6.33 -10.26 6.30
C ALA A 243 6.43 -10.88 4.89
N GLY A 244 7.66 -10.94 4.39
CA GLY A 244 7.98 -11.68 3.18
C GLY A 244 8.28 -13.15 3.48
N ASN A 245 8.41 -13.94 2.43
CA ASN A 245 8.69 -15.36 2.53
C ASN A 245 10.05 -15.61 3.21
N PRO A 246 10.09 -16.23 4.41
CA PRO A 246 11.33 -16.42 5.15
C PRO A 246 12.28 -17.43 4.50
N ARG A 247 11.82 -18.22 3.51
CA ARG A 247 12.66 -19.22 2.82
C ARG A 247 13.53 -18.65 1.71
N ILE A 248 13.15 -17.51 1.12
CA ILE A 248 13.72 -17.00 -0.14
C ILE A 248 14.20 -15.54 0.02
N GLY A 249 13.93 -14.92 1.17
CA GLY A 249 14.39 -13.57 1.53
C GLY A 249 15.70 -13.57 2.32
N PRO A 250 16.50 -12.49 2.26
CA PRO A 250 17.55 -12.29 3.24
C PRO A 250 16.91 -12.13 4.63
N GLU A 251 17.49 -12.73 5.67
CA GLU A 251 16.93 -12.72 7.04
C GLU A 251 16.63 -11.30 7.53
N SER A 252 17.53 -10.35 7.24
CA SER A 252 17.40 -8.95 7.65
C SER A 252 16.18 -8.23 7.06
N TYR A 253 15.57 -8.76 6.00
CA TYR A 253 14.40 -8.15 5.36
C TYR A 253 13.18 -8.14 6.29
N ASN A 254 12.90 -9.26 6.96
CA ASN A 254 11.76 -9.35 7.87
C ASN A 254 12.00 -8.57 9.17
N ASP A 255 13.25 -8.46 9.60
CA ASP A 255 13.65 -7.60 10.73
C ASP A 255 13.42 -6.12 10.39
N ASP A 256 13.87 -5.68 9.22
CA ASP A 256 13.66 -4.31 8.74
C ASP A 256 12.17 -3.96 8.59
N LEU A 257 11.34 -4.89 8.10
CA LEU A 257 9.88 -4.73 8.06
C LEU A 257 9.26 -4.60 9.45
N THR A 258 9.77 -5.36 10.42
CA THR A 258 9.31 -5.28 11.81
C THR A 258 9.60 -3.90 12.40
N VAL A 259 10.81 -3.37 12.18
CA VAL A 259 11.20 -2.02 12.60
C VAL A 259 10.37 -0.95 11.89
N LEU A 260 10.17 -1.09 10.57
CA LEU A 260 9.35 -0.20 9.76
C LEU A 260 7.91 -0.10 10.30
N ASN A 261 7.28 -1.24 10.56
CA ASN A 261 5.91 -1.30 11.06
C ASN A 261 5.79 -0.73 12.47
N ALA A 262 6.75 -1.00 13.34
CA ALA A 262 6.80 -0.41 14.68
C ALA A 262 6.92 1.13 14.61
N LEU A 263 7.75 1.64 13.69
CA LEU A 263 7.88 3.08 13.45
C LEU A 263 6.57 3.70 12.95
N LEU A 264 5.90 3.07 11.98
CA LEU A 264 4.60 3.52 11.46
C LEU A 264 3.54 3.58 12.57
N ALA A 265 3.45 2.51 13.37
CA ALA A 265 2.50 2.42 14.48
C ALA A 265 2.79 3.49 15.55
N ASP A 266 4.05 3.66 15.96
CA ASP A 266 4.44 4.70 16.93
C ASP A 266 4.09 6.11 16.42
N MET A 267 4.46 6.41 15.18
CA MET A 267 4.19 7.72 14.57
C MET A 267 2.69 8.01 14.53
N PHE A 268 1.88 7.12 13.95
CA PHE A 268 0.45 7.42 13.74
C PHE A 268 -0.40 7.26 14.99
N ILE A 269 -0.20 6.21 15.78
CA ILE A 269 -1.02 5.92 16.96
C ILE A 269 -0.61 6.81 18.13
N ARG A 270 0.69 6.92 18.41
CA ARG A 270 1.16 7.56 19.65
C ARG A 270 1.42 9.05 19.46
N ARG A 271 2.14 9.42 18.40
CA ARG A 271 2.62 10.80 18.22
C ARG A 271 1.62 11.71 17.52
N LEU A 272 1.04 11.25 16.41
CA LEU A 272 0.27 12.12 15.52
C LEU A 272 -1.23 12.15 15.85
N ARG A 273 -1.79 11.04 16.35
CA ARG A 273 -3.19 10.93 16.83
C ARG A 273 -4.22 11.61 15.92
N LEU A 274 -4.14 11.33 14.61
CA LEU A 274 -5.03 11.95 13.64
C LEU A 274 -6.42 11.28 13.66
N PRO A 275 -7.50 12.02 13.96
CA PRO A 275 -8.86 11.48 13.84
C PRO A 275 -9.11 10.99 12.41
N GLY A 276 -9.80 9.85 12.26
CA GLY A 276 -10.08 9.23 10.96
C GLY A 276 -8.90 8.52 10.31
N LEU A 277 -7.71 8.51 10.94
CA LEU A 277 -6.58 7.67 10.53
C LEU A 277 -6.55 6.40 11.37
N HIS A 278 -6.57 5.26 10.68
CA HIS A 278 -6.52 3.92 11.25
C HIS A 278 -5.27 3.21 10.74
N VAL A 279 -4.61 2.45 11.61
CA VAL A 279 -3.55 1.52 11.19
C VAL A 279 -4.18 0.16 10.99
N TRP A 280 -4.05 -0.38 9.78
CA TRP A 280 -4.55 -1.71 9.44
C TRP A 280 -3.40 -2.71 9.62
N THR A 281 -3.58 -3.61 10.59
CA THR A 281 -2.57 -4.59 11.03
C THR A 281 -3.07 -6.04 10.93
N SER A 282 -4.35 -6.24 10.63
CA SER A 282 -4.99 -7.56 10.70
C SER A 282 -4.62 -8.47 9.53
N GLU A 283 -4.07 -7.91 8.47
CA GLU A 283 -3.40 -8.63 7.40
C GLU A 283 -2.19 -9.42 7.89
N ALA A 284 -1.44 -8.88 8.88
CA ALA A 284 -0.22 -9.52 9.37
C ALA A 284 -0.49 -10.93 9.93
N SER A 285 -1.64 -11.13 10.60
CA SER A 285 -2.03 -12.44 11.13
C SER A 285 -2.37 -13.46 10.04
N ALA A 286 -3.03 -13.02 8.97
CA ALA A 286 -3.39 -13.87 7.83
C ALA A 286 -2.13 -14.29 7.07
N VAL A 287 -1.24 -13.33 6.81
CA VAL A 287 0.04 -13.56 6.14
C VAL A 287 0.98 -14.46 6.96
N ALA A 288 1.09 -14.22 8.27
CA ALA A 288 1.89 -15.07 9.15
C ALA A 288 1.36 -16.51 9.18
N ARG A 289 0.03 -16.68 9.19
CA ARG A 289 -0.61 -18.01 9.11
C ARG A 289 -0.29 -18.70 7.78
N PHE A 290 -0.40 -17.99 6.65
CA PHE A 290 -0.06 -18.53 5.34
C PHE A 290 1.39 -19.04 5.31
N TRP A 291 2.36 -18.21 5.71
CA TRP A 291 3.77 -18.62 5.71
C TRP A 291 4.06 -19.79 6.65
N SER A 292 3.54 -19.72 7.88
CA SER A 292 3.86 -20.72 8.91
C SER A 292 3.08 -22.02 8.76
N ARG A 293 1.80 -21.99 8.38
CA ARG A 293 0.92 -23.16 8.36
C ARG A 293 0.80 -23.79 6.97
N GLU A 294 0.59 -22.97 5.95
CA GLU A 294 0.33 -23.45 4.60
C GLU A 294 1.63 -23.72 3.85
N CYS A 295 2.55 -22.75 3.81
CA CYS A 295 3.82 -22.92 3.08
C CYS A 295 4.81 -23.87 3.77
N PHE A 296 4.95 -23.78 5.10
CA PHE A 296 5.98 -24.57 5.78
C PHE A 296 5.62 -26.05 5.89
N TRP A 297 4.40 -26.36 6.36
CA TRP A 297 3.99 -27.72 6.69
C TRP A 297 3.29 -28.47 5.56
N ARG A 298 2.60 -27.77 4.65
CA ARG A 298 1.71 -28.41 3.67
C ARG A 298 2.23 -28.40 2.24
N LEU A 299 3.50 -28.01 2.01
CA LEU A 299 4.09 -27.86 0.68
C LEU A 299 3.79 -29.03 -0.30
N PRO A 300 3.84 -30.31 0.12
CA PRO A 300 3.54 -31.44 -0.76
C PRO A 300 2.07 -31.51 -1.21
N GLU A 301 1.14 -30.99 -0.41
CA GLU A 301 -0.31 -31.00 -0.63
C GLU A 301 -0.83 -29.75 -1.35
N LEU A 302 0.02 -28.72 -1.48
CA LEU A 302 -0.37 -27.45 -2.11
C LEU A 302 -0.63 -27.62 -3.60
N SER A 303 -1.57 -26.80 -4.10
CA SER A 303 -1.76 -26.59 -5.54
C SER A 303 -0.45 -26.13 -6.20
N GLN A 304 -0.34 -26.28 -7.52
CA GLN A 304 0.84 -25.79 -8.24
C GLN A 304 1.04 -24.28 -8.06
N GLU A 305 -0.06 -23.51 -8.03
CA GLU A 305 -0.05 -22.06 -7.82
C GLU A 305 0.44 -21.71 -6.40
N ASP A 306 -0.13 -22.33 -5.36
CA ASP A 306 0.29 -22.07 -3.97
C ASP A 306 1.73 -22.52 -3.72
N ARG A 307 2.14 -23.64 -4.32
CA ARG A 307 3.54 -24.09 -4.26
C ARG A 307 4.47 -23.09 -4.94
N HIS A 308 4.07 -22.52 -6.08
CA HIS A 308 4.82 -21.44 -6.72
C HIS A 308 4.95 -20.24 -5.78
N VAL A 309 3.86 -19.77 -5.17
CA VAL A 309 3.91 -18.66 -4.20
C VAL A 309 4.85 -19.00 -3.03
N CYS A 310 4.71 -20.18 -2.43
CA CYS A 310 5.53 -20.60 -1.30
C CYS A 310 7.02 -20.81 -1.63
N MET A 311 7.37 -21.08 -2.88
CA MET A 311 8.74 -21.44 -3.29
C MET A 311 9.44 -20.41 -4.17
N GLN A 312 8.70 -19.47 -4.75
CA GLN A 312 9.23 -18.49 -5.70
C GLN A 312 8.86 -17.05 -5.34
N GLU A 313 7.71 -16.83 -4.68
CA GLU A 313 7.29 -15.48 -4.32
C GLU A 313 7.90 -15.03 -3.00
N ARG A 314 8.54 -13.86 -3.04
CA ARG A 314 9.14 -13.23 -1.86
C ARG A 314 8.17 -12.31 -1.13
N TYR A 315 7.31 -11.60 -1.87
CA TYR A 315 6.53 -10.49 -1.33
C TYR A 315 5.02 -10.68 -1.41
N HIS A 316 4.56 -11.62 -2.22
CA HIS A 316 3.17 -11.86 -2.52
C HIS A 316 2.67 -13.06 -1.73
N VAL A 317 1.37 -13.06 -1.41
CA VAL A 317 0.67 -14.16 -0.72
C VAL A 317 -0.35 -14.79 -1.64
N ASN A 318 -0.91 -15.92 -1.24
CA ASN A 318 -1.92 -16.61 -2.03
C ASN A 318 -3.27 -15.87 -2.08
N ASN A 319 -4.12 -16.32 -2.99
CA ASN A 319 -5.44 -15.73 -3.22
C ASN A 319 -6.31 -15.76 -1.95
N GLY A 320 -6.32 -16.87 -1.20
CA GLY A 320 -7.10 -16.98 0.04
C GLY A 320 -6.71 -15.92 1.10
N THR A 321 -5.42 -15.62 1.24
CA THR A 321 -4.98 -14.53 2.14
C THR A 321 -5.46 -13.16 1.65
N LEU A 322 -5.37 -12.90 0.34
CA LEU A 322 -5.87 -11.65 -0.25
C LEU A 322 -7.38 -11.51 -0.12
N GLU A 323 -8.14 -12.60 -0.22
CA GLU A 323 -9.60 -12.60 -0.03
C GLU A 323 -9.97 -12.19 1.40
N VAL A 324 -9.25 -12.69 2.40
CA VAL A 324 -9.42 -12.27 3.79
C VAL A 324 -9.12 -10.78 3.96
N MET A 325 -8.04 -10.28 3.35
CA MET A 325 -7.68 -8.85 3.41
C MET A 325 -8.74 -7.97 2.74
N ALA A 326 -9.22 -8.34 1.55
CA ALA A 326 -10.28 -7.61 0.85
C ALA A 326 -11.58 -7.59 1.67
N GLN A 327 -11.93 -8.71 2.31
CA GLN A 327 -13.11 -8.80 3.18
C GLN A 327 -12.97 -7.93 4.44
N GLN A 328 -11.79 -7.90 5.07
CA GLN A 328 -11.52 -7.02 6.21
C GLN A 328 -11.70 -5.55 5.84
N LEU A 329 -11.24 -5.14 4.66
CA LEU A 329 -11.41 -3.78 4.16
C LEU A 329 -12.89 -3.44 3.92
N ILE A 330 -13.66 -4.34 3.30
CA ILE A 330 -15.10 -4.13 3.07
C ILE A 330 -15.87 -4.05 4.38
N ASN A 331 -15.57 -4.94 5.32
CA ASN A 331 -16.13 -4.91 6.66
C ASN A 331 -15.87 -3.55 7.31
N PHE A 332 -14.63 -3.05 7.26
CA PHE A 332 -14.31 -1.71 7.75
C PHE A 332 -15.15 -0.64 7.07
N VAL A 333 -15.26 -0.66 5.73
CA VAL A 333 -16.06 0.31 4.98
C VAL A 333 -17.53 0.31 5.44
N CYS A 334 -18.09 -0.87 5.68
CA CYS A 334 -19.47 -1.07 6.07
C CYS A 334 -19.79 -0.81 7.54
N ASP A 335 -18.86 -1.08 8.45
CA ASP A 335 -19.03 -0.83 9.89
C ASP A 335 -18.74 0.63 10.28
N SER A 336 -18.16 1.39 9.35
CA SER A 336 -17.75 2.77 9.58
C SER A 336 -18.96 3.73 9.50
N ASP A 337 -19.86 3.57 10.46
CA ASP A 337 -21.08 4.37 10.65
C ASP A 337 -20.73 5.78 11.16
N ASP A 338 -20.52 6.73 10.25
CA ASP A 338 -20.48 8.17 10.58
C ASP A 338 -21.51 8.97 9.76
N TYR A 339 -22.69 8.39 9.49
CA TYR A 339 -23.80 9.10 8.82
C TYR A 339 -24.96 9.47 9.75
N ASN A 340 -24.68 9.65 11.04
CA ASN A 340 -25.55 10.42 11.93
C ASN A 340 -24.84 11.69 12.39
#